data_AF-A0A958D1F1-F1
#
_entry.id   AF-A0A958D1F1-F1
#
_cell.length_a   1.000
_cell.length_b   1.000
_cell.length_c   1.000
_cell.angle_alpha   90.00
_cell.angle_beta   90.00
_cell.angle_gamma   90.00
#
_symmetry.space_group_name_H-M   'P 1'
#
loop_
_entity.id
_entity.type
_entity.pdbx_description
1 polymer ?
#
loop_
_entity_poly.entity_id
_entity_poly.type
_entity_poly.pdbx_seq_one_letter_code
_entity_poly.pdbx_strand_id
1 'polypeptide(L)'
;MNGIKRGTDVKRDEWLTNQVAYLRSLKALSEPQQLLVLLAEKPDRSAADNQLLAALVRLEQANDRAAQARLAAAKLIQSSKRQSAKAERKARAHRLIQQGVLFDLAGLESRSRGELLGLLLAAAKTEDPQRWAAWKQAGDALLAEKGDATG
;
A
#
# COMPACT_ATOMS: atom_id res chain seq x y z
N MET A 1 -18.42 34.60 31.22
CA MET A 1 -17.37 33.95 30.40
C MET A 1 -16.61 32.91 31.26
N ASN A 2 -17.11 31.67 31.42
CA ASN A 2 -16.41 30.65 32.24
C ASN A 2 -16.65 29.19 31.79
N GLY A 3 -17.24 28.98 30.61
CA GLY A 3 -17.61 27.65 30.10
C GLY A 3 -16.52 26.94 29.29
N ILE A 4 -15.70 27.68 28.54
CA ILE A 4 -14.74 27.10 27.60
C ILE A 4 -13.51 26.48 28.31
N LYS A 5 -13.00 27.13 29.37
CA LYS A 5 -11.85 26.61 30.14
C LYS A 5 -12.16 25.30 30.87
N ARG A 6 -13.38 25.16 31.42
CA ARG A 6 -13.80 23.97 32.15
C ARG A 6 -13.82 22.71 31.26
N GLY A 7 -14.24 22.85 30.01
CA GLY A 7 -14.28 21.74 29.06
C GLY A 7 -12.91 21.28 28.54
N THR A 8 -11.94 22.20 28.43
CA THR A 8 -10.57 21.85 28.01
C THR A 8 -9.78 21.14 29.10
N ASP A 9 -10.04 21.47 30.36
CA ASP A 9 -9.37 20.85 31.49
C ASP A 9 -9.91 19.43 31.73
N VAL A 10 -11.22 19.20 31.67
CA VAL A 10 -11.83 17.85 31.76
C VAL A 10 -11.28 16.91 30.69
N LYS A 11 -11.14 17.37 29.44
CA LYS A 11 -10.56 16.55 28.36
C LYS A 11 -9.07 16.25 28.55
N ARG A 12 -8.32 17.19 29.15
CA ARG A 12 -6.90 16.95 29.48
C ARG A 12 -6.76 15.93 30.60
N ASP A 13 -7.61 16.01 31.61
CA ASP A 13 -7.61 15.08 32.73
C ASP A 13 -8.00 13.67 32.27
N GLU A 14 -9.03 13.54 31.44
CA GLU A 14 -9.43 12.25 30.85
C GLU A 14 -8.31 11.63 30.01
N TRP A 15 -7.64 12.44 29.17
CA TRP A 15 -6.49 11.96 28.40
C TRP A 15 -5.35 11.50 29.31
N LEU A 16 -5.01 12.28 30.34
CA LEU A 16 -3.93 11.96 31.26
C LEU A 16 -4.23 10.67 32.05
N THR A 17 -5.46 10.50 32.53
CA THR A 17 -5.89 9.27 33.22
C THR A 17 -5.76 8.04 32.32
N ASN A 18 -6.23 8.13 31.08
CA ASN A 18 -6.11 7.05 30.11
C ASN A 18 -4.64 6.75 29.78
N GLN A 19 -3.81 7.78 29.63
CA GLN A 19 -2.40 7.62 29.34
C GLN A 19 -1.66 6.94 30.50
N VAL A 20 -1.92 7.33 31.75
CA VAL A 20 -1.33 6.69 32.92
C VAL A 20 -1.75 5.22 33.02
N ALA A 21 -3.03 4.91 32.79
CA ALA A 21 -3.52 3.53 32.77
C ALA A 21 -2.83 2.69 31.69
N TYR A 22 -2.67 3.24 30.49
CA TYR A 22 -1.93 2.59 29.42
C TYR A 22 -0.45 2.37 29.79
N LEU A 23 0.24 3.41 30.25
CA LEU A 23 1.65 3.33 30.65
C LEU A 23 1.89 2.28 31.75
N ARG A 24 0.99 2.15 32.72
CA ARG A 24 1.04 1.11 33.76
C ARG A 24 0.92 -0.32 33.21
N SER A 25 0.29 -0.50 32.05
CA SER A 25 0.20 -1.81 31.39
C SER A 25 1.46 -2.21 30.62
N LEU A 26 2.40 -1.27 30.40
CA LEU A 26 3.64 -1.52 29.66
C LEU A 26 4.67 -2.27 30.50
N LYS A 27 5.40 -3.20 29.86
CA LYS A 27 6.47 -3.98 30.50
C LYS A 27 7.69 -3.14 30.91
N ALA A 28 7.93 -2.04 30.20
CA ALA A 28 9.01 -1.12 30.46
C ALA A 28 8.57 0.29 30.06
N LEU A 29 8.97 1.27 30.86
CA LEU A 29 8.66 2.69 30.70
C LEU A 29 9.96 3.46 30.49
N SER A 30 9.95 4.45 29.60
CA SER A 30 11.05 5.41 29.51
C SER A 30 11.08 6.32 30.75
N GLU A 31 12.23 6.93 31.04
CA GLU A 31 12.38 7.84 32.17
C GLU A 31 11.35 8.99 32.16
N PRO A 32 11.07 9.67 31.02
CA PRO A 32 9.99 10.66 30.95
C PRO A 32 8.60 10.10 31.29
N GLN A 33 8.30 8.86 30.89
CA GLN A 33 7.02 8.21 31.16
C GLN A 33 6.87 7.79 32.61
N GLN A 34 7.95 7.28 33.22
CA GLN A 34 7.97 6.99 34.66
C GLN A 34 7.72 8.26 35.48
N LEU A 35 8.38 9.36 35.11
CA LEU A 35 8.20 10.66 35.76
C LEU A 35 6.79 11.23 35.55
N LEU A 36 6.21 11.05 34.36
CA LEU A 36 4.82 11.45 34.08
C LEU A 36 3.84 10.73 35.01
N VAL A 37 3.96 9.40 35.14
CA VAL A 37 3.10 8.59 36.03
C VAL A 37 3.27 9.03 37.47
N LEU A 38 4.52 9.19 37.93
CA LEU A 38 4.82 9.63 39.30
C LEU A 38 4.20 11.00 39.61
N LEU A 39 4.34 11.97 38.70
CA LEU A 39 3.77 13.30 38.88
C LEU A 39 2.24 13.28 38.77
N ALA A 40 1.66 12.45 37.91
CA ALA A 40 0.20 12.36 37.76
C ALA A 40 -0.49 11.82 39.02
N GLU A 41 0.15 10.91 39.75
CA GLU A 41 -0.39 10.28 40.96
C GLU A 41 -0.06 11.03 42.25
N LYS A 42 0.84 12.02 42.20
CA LYS A 42 1.24 12.81 43.37
C LYS A 42 0.06 13.67 43.87
N PRO A 43 -0.41 13.49 45.13
CA PRO A 43 -1.56 14.24 45.65
C PRO A 43 -1.24 15.73 45.86
N ASP A 44 -0.06 16.05 46.38
CA ASP A 44 0.37 17.42 46.70
C ASP A 44 1.43 17.92 45.71
N ARG A 45 1.00 18.21 44.47
CA ARG A 45 1.89 18.78 43.43
C ARG A 45 2.18 20.25 43.69
N SER A 46 3.46 20.61 43.64
CA SER A 46 3.91 21.99 43.60
C SER A 46 3.61 22.66 42.24
N ALA A 47 3.74 23.99 42.17
CA ALA A 47 3.65 24.70 40.89
C ALA A 47 4.69 24.22 39.87
N ALA A 48 5.90 23.88 40.32
CA ALA A 48 6.96 23.33 39.47
C ALA A 48 6.60 21.93 38.95
N ASP A 49 6.03 21.07 39.81
CA ASP A 49 5.55 19.73 39.42
C ASP A 49 4.48 19.81 38.32
N ASN A 50 3.54 20.76 38.45
CA ASN A 50 2.50 20.98 37.45
C ASN A 50 3.06 21.47 36.11
N GLN A 51 4.07 22.34 36.13
CA GLN A 51 4.74 22.79 34.90
C GLN A 51 5.50 21.65 34.21
N LEU A 52 6.21 20.85 34.99
CA LEU A 52 6.95 19.68 34.50
C LEU A 52 6.00 18.63 33.92
N LEU A 53 4.91 18.30 34.63
CA LEU A 53 3.88 17.40 34.13
C LEU A 53 3.27 17.92 32.82
N ALA A 54 2.95 19.21 32.74
CA ALA A 54 2.43 19.81 31.50
C ALA A 54 3.42 19.69 30.34
N ALA A 55 4.73 19.77 30.59
CA ALA A 55 5.75 19.53 29.57
C ALA A 55 5.79 18.06 29.14
N LEU A 56 5.75 17.12 30.07
CA LEU A 56 5.73 15.67 29.79
C LEU A 56 4.49 15.24 29.02
N VAL A 57 3.32 15.79 29.36
CA VAL A 57 2.07 15.58 28.62
C VAL A 57 2.21 16.02 27.16
N ARG A 58 2.79 17.21 26.92
CA ARG A 58 3.01 17.70 25.55
C ARG A 58 4.01 16.82 24.79
N LEU A 59 5.04 16.30 25.47
CA LEU A 59 6.01 15.39 24.89
C LEU A 59 5.34 14.08 24.43
N GLU A 60 4.56 13.43 25.29
CA GLU A 60 3.85 12.18 24.93
C GLU A 60 2.87 12.41 23.78
N GLN A 61 2.10 13.51 23.83
CA GLN A 61 1.20 13.85 22.72
C GLN A 61 1.94 14.11 21.41
N ALA A 62 3.15 14.68 21.45
CA ALA A 62 3.97 14.87 20.26
C ALA A 62 4.50 13.53 19.73
N ASN A 63 4.91 12.63 20.63
CA ASN A 63 5.35 11.27 20.29
C ASN A 63 4.22 10.47 19.63
N ASP A 64 3.00 10.52 20.18
CA ASP A 64 1.83 9.86 19.62
C ASP A 64 1.50 10.38 18.22
N ARG A 65 1.50 11.70 18.03
CA ARG A 65 1.27 12.32 16.72
C ARG A 65 2.35 11.90 15.72
N ALA A 66 3.62 11.87 16.13
CA ALA A 66 4.72 11.44 15.28
C ALA A 66 4.59 9.96 14.90
N ALA A 67 4.21 9.10 15.84
CA ALA A 67 3.97 7.68 15.57
C ALA A 67 2.81 7.47 14.58
N GLN A 68 1.69 8.16 14.77
CA GLN A 68 0.55 8.13 13.85
C GLN A 68 0.93 8.62 12.45
N ALA A 69 1.69 9.72 12.34
CA ALA A 69 2.18 10.24 11.07
C ALA A 69 3.09 9.24 10.35
N ARG A 70 3.99 8.57 11.07
CA ARG A 70 4.86 7.51 10.51
C ARG A 70 4.04 6.33 9.99
N LEU A 71 3.03 5.87 10.74
CA LEU A 71 2.15 4.79 10.31
C LEU A 71 1.34 5.17 9.05
N ALA A 72 0.80 6.39 9.01
CA ALA A 72 0.08 6.90 7.85
C ALA A 72 0.97 6.97 6.60
N ALA A 73 2.18 7.51 6.73
CA ALA A 73 3.15 7.55 5.63
C ALA A 73 3.54 6.15 5.15
N ALA A 74 3.83 5.22 6.07
CA ALA A 74 4.15 3.83 5.73
C ALA A 74 3.01 3.14 4.97
N LYS A 75 1.76 3.35 5.38
CA LYS A 75 0.58 2.83 4.69
C LYS A 75 0.45 3.37 3.27
N LEU A 76 0.68 4.67 3.07
CA LEU A 76 0.66 5.28 1.73
C LEU A 76 1.74 4.70 0.83
N ILE A 77 2.98 4.61 1.32
CA ILE A 77 4.11 4.03 0.57
C ILE A 77 3.80 2.57 0.17
N GLN A 78 3.31 1.76 1.11
CA GLN A 78 2.98 0.37 0.83
C GLN A 78 1.81 0.25 -0.17
N SER A 79 0.80 1.10 -0.05
CA SER A 79 -0.32 1.12 -1.00
C SER A 79 0.13 1.46 -2.41
N SER A 80 1.00 2.46 -2.57
CA SER A 80 1.58 2.85 -3.86
C SER A 80 2.39 1.71 -4.48
N LYS A 81 3.29 1.07 -3.70
CA LYS A 81 4.05 -0.11 -4.16
C LYS A 81 3.16 -1.27 -4.58
N ARG A 82 2.05 -1.51 -3.88
CA ARG A 82 1.10 -2.57 -4.24
C ARG A 82 0.35 -2.23 -5.53
N GLN A 83 -0.02 -0.96 -5.73
CA GLN A 83 -0.70 -0.51 -6.94
C GLN A 83 0.21 -0.62 -8.17
N SER A 84 1.46 -0.18 -8.08
CA SER A 84 2.41 -0.31 -9.19
C SER A 84 2.65 -1.78 -9.56
N ALA A 85 2.94 -2.63 -8.57
CA ALA A 85 3.13 -4.06 -8.79
C ALA A 85 1.87 -4.74 -9.38
N LYS A 86 0.66 -4.32 -8.97
CA LYS A 86 -0.59 -4.83 -9.53
C LYS A 86 -0.79 -4.40 -10.98
N ALA A 87 -0.46 -3.14 -11.31
CA ALA A 87 -0.54 -2.63 -12.68
C ALA A 87 0.43 -3.38 -13.61
N GLU A 88 1.68 -3.58 -13.18
CA GLU A 88 2.68 -4.36 -13.93
C GLU A 88 2.23 -5.80 -14.16
N ARG A 89 1.71 -6.47 -13.11
CA ARG A 89 1.17 -7.83 -13.23
C ARG A 89 -0.03 -7.89 -14.18
N LYS A 90 -0.95 -6.92 -14.10
CA LYS A 90 -2.11 -6.83 -15.00
C LYS A 90 -1.67 -6.64 -16.44
N ALA A 91 -0.72 -5.74 -16.70
CA ALA A 91 -0.17 -5.51 -18.03
C ALA A 91 0.52 -6.76 -18.60
N ARG A 92 1.31 -7.47 -17.78
CA ARG A 92 1.93 -8.74 -18.17
C ARG A 92 0.88 -9.81 -18.47
N ALA A 93 -0.10 -10.00 -17.59
CA ALA A 93 -1.16 -10.98 -17.80
C ALA A 93 -1.98 -10.67 -19.05
N HIS A 94 -2.33 -9.40 -19.27
CA HIS A 94 -3.04 -8.96 -20.46
C HIS A 94 -2.26 -9.28 -21.74
N ARG A 95 -0.95 -8.98 -21.78
CA ARG A 95 -0.09 -9.32 -22.92
C ARG A 95 -0.05 -10.84 -23.17
N LEU A 96 0.11 -11.64 -22.13
CA LEU A 96 0.16 -13.11 -22.26
C LEU A 96 -1.18 -13.69 -22.73
N ILE A 97 -2.30 -13.15 -22.24
CA ILE A 97 -3.64 -13.55 -22.69
C ILE A 97 -3.83 -13.20 -24.16
N GLN A 98 -3.48 -11.98 -24.59
CA GLN A 98 -3.54 -11.59 -26.00
C GLN A 98 -2.72 -12.53 -26.88
N GLN A 99 -1.51 -12.90 -26.46
CA GLN A 99 -0.69 -13.88 -27.18
C GLN A 99 -1.33 -15.27 -27.22
N GLY A 100 -1.92 -15.73 -26.12
CA GLY A 100 -2.64 -17.01 -26.06
C GLY A 100 -3.83 -17.06 -27.00
N VAL A 101 -4.65 -16.00 -27.02
CA VAL A 101 -5.80 -15.88 -27.93
C VAL A 101 -5.37 -16.00 -29.40
N LEU A 102 -4.19 -15.50 -29.78
CA LEU A 102 -3.68 -15.68 -31.14
C LEU A 102 -3.40 -17.15 -31.48
N PHE A 103 -2.95 -17.96 -30.51
CA PHE A 103 -2.77 -19.40 -30.73
C PHE A 103 -4.10 -20.11 -30.89
N ASP A 104 -5.10 -19.76 -30.07
CA ASP A 104 -6.45 -20.32 -30.19
C ASP A 104 -7.08 -19.97 -31.55
N LEU A 105 -6.97 -18.70 -31.97
CA LEU A 105 -7.45 -18.24 -33.27
C LEU A 105 -6.76 -18.94 -34.44
N ALA A 106 -5.48 -19.26 -34.31
CA ALA A 106 -4.71 -19.96 -35.32
C ALA A 106 -4.94 -21.49 -35.33
N GLY A 107 -5.79 -22.03 -34.44
CA GLY A 107 -6.05 -23.47 -34.35
C GLY A 107 -4.84 -24.25 -33.81
N LEU A 108 -4.05 -23.62 -32.95
CA LEU A 108 -2.79 -24.16 -32.43
C LEU A 108 -2.89 -24.68 -30.99
N GLU A 109 -4.07 -24.68 -30.38
CA GLU A 109 -4.34 -25.07 -28.99
C GLU A 109 -3.96 -26.52 -28.67
N SER A 110 -3.98 -27.41 -29.66
CA SER A 110 -3.62 -28.82 -29.50
C SER A 110 -2.13 -29.11 -29.70
N ARG A 111 -1.33 -28.10 -30.07
CA ARG A 111 0.10 -28.27 -30.38
C ARG A 111 0.94 -28.22 -29.11
N SER A 112 2.01 -29.00 -29.10
CA SER A 112 2.96 -29.00 -27.98
C SER A 112 3.76 -27.69 -27.92
N ARG A 113 4.26 -27.37 -26.72
CA ARG A 113 5.12 -26.19 -26.50
C ARG A 113 6.38 -26.20 -27.40
N GLY A 114 6.91 -27.38 -27.69
CA GLY A 114 8.07 -27.55 -28.56
C GLY A 114 7.76 -27.21 -30.03
N GLU A 115 6.63 -27.69 -30.56
CA GLU A 115 6.17 -27.36 -31.91
C GLU A 115 5.93 -25.86 -32.09
N LEU A 116 5.26 -25.23 -31.13
CA LEU A 116 4.98 -23.79 -31.15
C LEU A 116 6.27 -22.97 -31.08
N LEU A 117 7.19 -23.32 -30.19
CA LEU A 117 8.48 -22.64 -30.10
C LEU A 117 9.29 -22.82 -31.38
N GLY A 118 9.31 -24.03 -31.96
CA GLY A 118 9.97 -24.31 -33.23
C GLY A 118 9.42 -23.46 -34.38
N LEU A 119 8.09 -23.35 -34.48
CA LEU A 119 7.41 -22.48 -35.45
C LEU A 119 7.82 -21.01 -35.26
N LEU A 120 7.78 -20.49 -34.03
CA LEU A 120 8.17 -19.11 -33.73
C LEU A 120 9.65 -18.85 -34.03
N LEU A 121 10.54 -19.81 -33.75
CA LEU A 121 11.96 -19.70 -34.08
C LEU A 121 12.20 -19.71 -35.59
N ALA A 122 11.44 -20.50 -36.36
CA ALA A 122 11.50 -20.48 -37.82
C ALA A 122 11.04 -19.14 -38.39
N ALA A 123 9.94 -18.60 -37.87
CA ALA A 123 9.46 -17.26 -38.24
C ALA A 123 10.46 -16.16 -37.87
N ALA A 124 11.05 -16.21 -36.66
CA ALA A 124 12.02 -15.23 -36.19
C ALA A 124 13.33 -15.19 -37.01
N LYS A 125 13.68 -16.29 -37.68
CA LYS A 125 14.84 -16.36 -38.60
C LYS A 125 14.52 -15.90 -40.02
N THR A 126 13.26 -15.60 -40.33
CA THR A 126 12.85 -15.14 -41.66
C THR A 126 13.08 -13.64 -41.78
N GLU A 127 13.98 -13.24 -42.68
CA GLU A 127 14.25 -11.82 -42.99
C GLU A 127 13.49 -11.31 -44.22
N ASP A 128 12.81 -12.20 -44.95
CA ASP A 128 12.07 -11.87 -46.17
C ASP A 128 10.85 -10.96 -45.88
N PRO A 129 10.85 -9.70 -46.34
CA PRO A 129 9.75 -8.76 -46.11
C PRO A 129 8.43 -9.18 -46.78
N GLN A 130 8.48 -9.88 -47.92
CA GLN A 130 7.27 -10.31 -48.63
C GLN A 130 6.53 -11.39 -47.84
N ARG A 131 7.25 -12.31 -47.20
CA ARG A 131 6.67 -13.31 -46.29
C ARG A 131 6.00 -12.65 -45.09
N TRP A 132 6.63 -11.66 -44.48
CA TRP A 132 6.03 -10.90 -43.37
C TRP A 132 4.77 -10.13 -43.80
N ALA A 133 4.78 -9.54 -45.00
CA ALA A 133 3.61 -8.86 -45.55
C ALA A 133 2.44 -9.83 -45.78
N ALA A 134 2.71 -11.01 -46.35
CA ALA A 134 1.70 -12.04 -46.56
C ALA A 134 1.11 -12.57 -45.24
N TRP A 135 1.94 -12.85 -44.23
CA TRP A 135 1.48 -13.25 -42.90
C TRP A 135 0.64 -12.18 -42.22
N LYS A 136 1.06 -10.91 -42.33
CA LYS A 136 0.28 -9.78 -41.82
C LYS A 136 -1.10 -9.72 -42.48
N GLN A 137 -1.17 -9.79 -43.81
CA GLN A 137 -2.43 -9.74 -44.54
C GLN A 137 -3.38 -10.87 -44.12
N ALA A 138 -2.87 -12.10 -44.02
CA ALA A 138 -3.66 -13.25 -43.57
C ALA A 138 -4.15 -13.09 -42.11
N GLY A 139 -3.27 -12.62 -41.22
CA GLY A 139 -3.60 -12.37 -39.82
C GLY A 139 -4.65 -11.27 -39.64
N ASP A 140 -4.49 -10.14 -40.32
CA ASP A 140 -5.44 -9.02 -40.28
C ASP A 140 -6.83 -9.46 -40.79
N ALA A 141 -6.89 -10.27 -41.85
CA ALA A 141 -8.15 -10.80 -42.38
C ALA A 141 -8.88 -11.70 -41.35
N LEU A 142 -8.15 -12.60 -40.68
CA LEU A 142 -8.73 -13.47 -39.65
C LEU A 142 -9.16 -12.68 -38.41
N LEU A 143 -8.38 -11.68 -38.00
CA LEU A 143 -8.74 -10.78 -36.90
C LEU A 143 -10.00 -9.97 -37.20
N ALA A 144 -10.17 -9.50 -38.44
CA ALA A 144 -11.38 -8.80 -38.86
C ALA A 144 -12.60 -9.74 -38.81
N GLU A 145 -12.50 -10.95 -39.36
CA GLU A 145 -13.57 -11.94 -39.35
C GLU A 145 -14.06 -12.29 -37.92
N LYS A 146 -13.13 -12.43 -36.97
CA LYS A 146 -13.46 -12.85 -35.58
C LYS A 146 -13.75 -11.66 -34.65
N GLY A 147 -13.21 -10.49 -34.96
CA GLY A 147 -13.53 -9.22 -34.28
C GLY A 147 -14.98 -8.79 -34.52
N ASP A 148 -15.50 -8.97 -35.73
CA ASP A 148 -16.90 -8.68 -36.05
C ASP A 148 -17.89 -9.71 -35.45
N ALA A 149 -17.41 -10.92 -35.14
CA ALA A 149 -18.22 -11.97 -34.51
C ALA A 149 -18.35 -11.86 -32.98
N THR A 150 -17.66 -10.90 -32.36
CA THR A 150 -17.67 -10.67 -30.89
C THR A 150 -18.13 -9.26 -30.49
N GLY A 151 -18.69 -8.48 -31.42
CA GLY A 151 -19.33 -7.18 -31.19
C GLY A 151 -20.80 -7.27 -30.78
#